data_AF-A0A662GGK0-F1
#
_entry.id   AF-A0A662GGK0-F1
#
_cell.length_a   1.000
_cell.length_b   1.000
_cell.length_c   1.000
_cell.angle_alpha   90.00
_cell.angle_beta   90.00
_cell.angle_gamma   90.00
#
_symmetry.space_group_name_H-M   'P 1'
#
loop_
_entity.id
_entity.type
_entity.pdbx_description
1 polymer ?
#
loop_
_entity_poly.entity_id
_entity_poly.type
_entity_poly.pdbx_seq_one_letter_code
_entity_poly.pdbx_strand_id
1 'polypeptide(L)'
;IGVGDREVNAFQRAADVALQMSTREGFGLSVTEALWKETPVVARGVGGIKVQVIDGKTGFIVESVEEAADRVLKLLKDENLRKKLGREAKRHIRENFLITRHVKDYLALFHKVLETSQ
;
A
#
# COMPACT_ATOMS: atom_id res chain seq x y z
N ILE A 1 26.21 -7.79 6.27
CA ILE A 1 26.50 -6.51 5.58
C ILE A 1 25.60 -6.50 4.36
N GLY A 2 24.63 -5.59 4.31
CA GLY A 2 23.61 -5.57 3.25
C GLY A 2 22.34 -4.84 3.69
N VAL A 3 21.37 -4.74 2.79
CA VAL A 3 20.05 -4.14 3.05
C VAL A 3 19.11 -5.24 3.55
N GLY A 4 18.64 -5.15 4.80
CA GLY A 4 17.62 -6.02 5.38
C GLY A 4 16.38 -5.25 5.81
N ASP A 5 15.52 -5.86 6.64
CA ASP A 5 14.21 -5.30 7.01
C ASP A 5 14.31 -3.91 7.67
N ARG A 6 15.36 -3.67 8.47
CA ARG A 6 15.57 -2.39 9.15
C ARG A 6 15.95 -1.29 8.17
N GLU A 7 16.82 -1.60 7.21
CA GLU A 7 17.26 -0.67 6.19
C GLU A 7 16.10 -0.37 5.22
N VAL A 8 15.33 -1.38 4.80
CA VAL A 8 14.11 -1.19 4.00
C VAL A 8 13.11 -0.29 4.73
N ASN A 9 12.89 -0.52 6.03
CA ASN A 9 12.02 0.33 6.84
C ASN A 9 12.51 1.79 6.86
N ALA A 10 13.82 2.00 7.05
CA ALA A 10 14.41 3.33 7.03
C ALA A 10 14.22 4.03 5.66
N PHE A 11 14.50 3.34 4.55
CA PHE A 11 14.30 3.90 3.21
C PHE A 11 12.84 4.26 2.92
N GLN A 12 11.90 3.37 3.27
CA GLN A 12 10.48 3.65 3.08
C GLN A 12 10.00 4.84 3.94
N ARG A 13 10.53 5.01 5.16
CA ARG A 13 10.22 6.18 6.01
C ARG A 13 10.83 7.47 5.51
N ALA A 14 12.01 7.40 4.89
CA ALA A 14 12.70 8.55 4.34
C ALA A 14 12.13 8.99 2.98
N ALA A 15 11.41 8.11 2.28
CA ALA A 15 10.84 8.40 0.97
C ALA A 15 9.65 9.37 1.06
N ASP A 16 9.66 10.39 0.21
CA ASP A 16 8.53 11.29 0.00
C ASP A 16 7.37 10.60 -0.75
N VAL A 17 7.71 9.77 -1.74
CA VAL A 17 6.76 9.04 -2.59
C VAL A 17 7.35 7.67 -2.88
N ALA A 18 6.52 6.62 -2.83
CA ALA A 18 6.92 5.28 -3.24
C ALA A 18 6.27 4.92 -4.58
N LEU A 19 6.97 4.14 -5.42
CA LEU A 19 6.45 3.64 -6.69
C LEU A 19 6.32 2.12 -6.66
N GLN A 20 5.22 1.61 -7.20
CA GLN A 20 5.04 0.18 -7.49
C GLN A 20 4.51 0.02 -8.94
N MET A 21 5.44 -0.01 -9.89
CA MET A 21 5.14 -0.02 -11.33
C MET A 21 5.12 -1.43 -11.95
N SER A 22 4.87 -2.46 -11.14
CA SER A 22 4.77 -3.85 -11.59
C SER A 22 3.72 -4.00 -12.69
N THR A 23 4.04 -4.74 -13.76
CA THR A 23 3.07 -5.11 -14.82
C THR A 23 2.14 -6.24 -14.37
N ARG A 24 2.58 -7.05 -13.41
CA ARG A 24 1.83 -8.14 -12.79
C ARG A 24 2.22 -8.20 -11.32
N GLU A 25 1.24 -8.26 -10.44
CA GLU A 25 1.44 -8.32 -8.99
C GLU A 25 0.30 -9.13 -8.36
N GLY A 26 0.60 -9.91 -7.33
CA GLY A 26 -0.41 -10.63 -6.57
C GLY A 26 -1.12 -9.70 -5.58
N PHE A 27 -0.41 -9.36 -4.50
CA PHE A 27 -0.84 -8.35 -3.53
C PHE A 27 0.13 -7.19 -3.50
N GLY A 28 1.42 -7.45 -3.28
CA GLY A 28 2.45 -6.41 -3.20
C GLY A 28 2.55 -5.80 -1.79
N LEU A 29 3.13 -6.55 -0.84
CA LEU A 29 3.28 -6.11 0.56
C LEU A 29 4.05 -4.79 0.69
N SER A 30 5.00 -4.53 -0.20
CA SER A 30 5.74 -3.25 -0.26
C SER A 30 4.83 -2.03 -0.38
N VAL A 31 3.68 -2.16 -1.05
CA VAL A 31 2.66 -1.10 -1.15
C VAL A 31 2.02 -0.86 0.22
N THR A 32 1.52 -1.91 0.87
CA THR A 32 0.96 -1.83 2.22
C THR A 32 1.96 -1.25 3.22
N GLU A 33 3.23 -1.65 3.14
CA GLU A 33 4.30 -1.17 4.02
C GLU A 33 4.60 0.32 3.88
N ALA A 34 4.60 0.85 2.65
CA ALA A 34 4.79 2.27 2.37
C ALA A 34 3.58 3.08 2.84
N LEU A 35 2.37 2.63 2.50
CA LEU A 35 1.12 3.25 2.94
C LEU A 35 0.99 3.28 4.48
N TRP A 36 1.44 2.23 5.17
CA TRP A 36 1.50 2.18 6.64
C TRP A 36 2.42 3.25 7.24
N LYS A 37 3.48 3.62 6.52
CA LYS A 37 4.47 4.62 6.92
C LYS A 37 4.06 6.05 6.55
N GLU A 38 2.83 6.25 6.09
CA GLU A 38 2.30 7.54 5.61
C GLU A 38 3.00 8.04 4.34
N THR A 39 3.60 7.14 3.57
CA THR A 39 4.19 7.44 2.27
C THR A 39 3.16 7.12 1.18
N PRO A 40 2.63 8.12 0.44
CA PRO A 40 1.70 7.85 -0.65
C PRO A 40 2.40 7.06 -1.77
N VAL A 41 1.64 6.16 -2.38
CA VAL A 41 2.14 5.26 -3.44
C VAL A 41 1.57 5.68 -4.79
N VAL A 42 2.43 5.75 -5.81
CA VAL A 42 2.04 5.82 -7.22
C VAL A 42 2.26 4.44 -7.82
N ALA A 43 1.21 3.79 -8.32
CA ALA A 43 1.31 2.40 -8.76
C ALA A 43 0.44 2.08 -9.96
N ARG A 44 0.79 1.00 -10.67
CA ARG A 44 -0.11 0.41 -11.66
C ARG A 44 -1.25 -0.32 -10.96
N GLY A 45 -2.46 -0.15 -11.46
CA GLY A 45 -3.64 -0.85 -10.95
C GLY A 45 -3.66 -2.31 -11.38
N VAL A 46 -2.81 -3.16 -10.79
CA VAL A 46 -2.76 -4.61 -11.07
C VAL A 46 -2.95 -5.42 -9.80
N GLY A 47 -3.61 -6.57 -9.91
CA GLY A 47 -3.86 -7.48 -8.78
C GLY A 47 -4.44 -6.77 -7.55
N GLY A 48 -3.88 -7.11 -6.39
CA GLY A 48 -4.24 -6.55 -5.08
C GLY A 48 -3.77 -5.12 -4.83
N ILE A 49 -3.02 -4.48 -5.74
CA ILE A 49 -2.67 -3.06 -5.60
C ILE A 49 -3.94 -2.20 -5.65
N LYS A 50 -4.93 -2.57 -6.48
CA LYS A 50 -6.20 -1.84 -6.62
C LYS A 50 -7.00 -1.71 -5.31
N VAL A 51 -6.82 -2.64 -4.38
CA VAL A 51 -7.52 -2.60 -3.08
C VAL A 51 -6.69 -1.90 -2.00
N GLN A 52 -5.37 -1.75 -2.19
CA GLN A 52 -4.48 -1.05 -1.27
C GLN A 52 -4.42 0.45 -1.57
N VAL A 53 -4.32 0.82 -2.85
CA VAL A 53 -4.23 2.21 -3.30
C VAL A 53 -5.61 2.67 -3.77
N ILE A 54 -6.25 3.53 -2.98
CA ILE A 54 -7.48 4.22 -3.36
C ILE A 54 -7.07 5.49 -4.09
N ASP A 55 -7.32 5.52 -5.40
CA ASP A 55 -6.90 6.59 -6.28
C ASP A 55 -7.35 7.97 -5.78
N GLY A 56 -6.42 8.91 -5.74
CA GLY A 56 -6.62 10.27 -5.24
C GLY A 56 -6.85 10.39 -3.72
N LYS A 57 -6.87 9.29 -2.97
CA LYS A 57 -7.12 9.28 -1.51
C LYS A 57 -5.96 8.72 -0.68
N THR A 58 -5.36 7.61 -1.09
CA THR A 58 -4.18 7.02 -0.40
C THR A 58 -2.92 7.05 -1.27
N GLY A 59 -3.08 7.34 -2.56
CA GLY A 59 -2.04 7.37 -3.56
C GLY A 59 -2.65 7.61 -4.94
N PHE A 60 -1.95 7.22 -6.00
CA PHE A 60 -2.47 7.29 -7.37
C PHE A 60 -2.33 5.96 -8.10
N ILE A 61 -3.38 5.59 -8.82
CA ILE A 61 -3.33 4.52 -9.80
C ILE A 61 -3.02 5.14 -11.17
N VAL A 62 -2.03 4.59 -11.86
CA VAL A 62 -1.55 5.10 -13.15
C VAL A 62 -1.43 4.00 -14.19
N GLU A 63 -1.53 4.37 -15.47
CA GLU A 63 -1.43 3.43 -16.59
C GLU A 63 -0.10 3.52 -17.36
N SER A 64 0.55 4.69 -17.31
CA SER A 64 1.79 4.95 -18.07
C SER A 64 2.92 5.52 -17.19
N VAL A 65 4.14 5.58 -17.75
CA VAL A 65 5.30 6.17 -17.05
C VAL A 65 5.16 7.68 -16.96
N GLU A 66 4.59 8.30 -18.00
CA GLU A 66 4.31 9.73 -18.08
C GLU A 66 3.33 10.13 -16.99
N GLU A 67 2.23 9.37 -16.83
CA GLU A 67 1.29 9.63 -15.74
C GLU A 67 1.96 9.42 -14.37
N ALA A 68 2.77 8.37 -14.21
CA ALA A 68 3.51 8.16 -12.97
C ALA A 68 4.41 9.36 -12.62
N ALA A 69 5.14 9.91 -13.61
CA ALA A 69 5.98 11.09 -13.44
C ALA A 69 5.15 12.31 -13.04
N ASP A 70 4.01 12.56 -13.68
CA ASP A 70 3.12 13.67 -13.36
C ASP A 70 2.58 13.57 -11.92
N ARG A 71 2.16 12.38 -11.49
CA ARG A 71 1.67 12.15 -10.12
C ARG A 71 2.78 12.32 -9.08
N VAL A 72 3.99 11.82 -9.36
CA VAL A 72 5.15 12.01 -8.48
C VAL A 72 5.47 13.50 -8.36
N LEU A 73 5.56 14.23 -9.47
CA LEU A 73 5.83 15.67 -9.45
C LEU A 73 4.75 16.44 -8.69
N LYS A 74 3.47 16.08 -8.83
CA LYS A 74 2.38 16.66 -8.05
C LYS A 74 2.59 16.47 -6.55
N LEU A 75 2.95 15.26 -6.12
CA LEU A 75 3.19 14.95 -4.71
C LEU A 75 4.45 15.63 -4.15
N LEU A 76 5.49 15.80 -4.95
CA LEU A 76 6.72 16.49 -4.55
C LEU A 76 6.52 18.01 -4.45
N LYS A 77 5.64 18.60 -5.28
CA LYS A 77 5.33 20.04 -5.26
C LYS A 77 4.31 20.43 -4.18
N ASP A 78 3.43 19.52 -3.77
CA ASP A 78 2.38 19.77 -2.79
C ASP A 78 2.54 18.87 -1.56
N GLU A 79 3.31 19.35 -0.58
CA GLU A 79 3.54 18.67 0.68
C GLU A 79 2.24 18.45 1.47
N ASN A 80 1.28 19.37 1.40
CA ASN A 80 0.01 19.26 2.11
C ASN A 80 -0.83 18.10 1.57
N LEU A 81 -0.91 18.00 0.24
CA LEU A 81 -1.54 16.87 -0.42
C LEU A 81 -0.83 15.57 -0.06
N ARG A 82 0.51 15.52 -0.16
CA ARG A 82 1.32 14.34 0.19
C ARG A 82 1.05 13.84 1.61
N LYS A 83 1.10 14.73 2.60
CA LYS A 83 0.80 14.42 4.00
C LYS A 83 -0.66 14.00 4.21
N LYS A 84 -1.60 14.61 3.49
CA LYS A 84 -3.02 14.22 3.54
C LYS A 84 -3.19 12.79 3.04
N LEU A 85 -2.69 12.46 1.85
CA LEU A 85 -2.78 11.13 1.27
C LEU A 85 -2.06 10.08 2.14
N GLY A 86 -0.90 10.43 2.72
CA GLY A 86 -0.17 9.57 3.65
C GLY A 86 -0.98 9.18 4.91
N ARG A 87 -1.65 10.15 5.55
CA ARG A 87 -2.51 9.86 6.71
C ARG A 87 -3.71 9.00 6.36
N GLU A 88 -4.34 9.30 5.23
CA GLU A 88 -5.46 8.52 4.68
C GLU A 88 -5.03 7.08 4.35
N ALA A 89 -3.84 6.92 3.76
CA ALA A 89 -3.21 5.63 3.48
C ALA A 89 -3.04 4.79 4.74
N LYS A 90 -2.43 5.35 5.78
CA LYS A 90 -2.24 4.63 7.04
C LYS A 90 -3.56 4.26 7.73
N ARG A 91 -4.58 5.12 7.65
CA ARG A 91 -5.91 4.79 8.15
C ARG A 91 -6.49 3.59 7.41
N HIS A 92 -6.44 3.61 6.08
CA HIS A 92 -6.90 2.50 5.22
C HIS A 92 -6.17 1.19 5.53
N ILE A 93 -4.84 1.22 5.68
CA ILE A 93 -4.07 0.03 6.04
C ILE A 93 -4.43 -0.49 7.43
N ARG A 94 -4.57 0.40 8.42
CA ARG A 94 -4.94 0.02 9.79
C ARG A 94 -6.25 -0.77 9.83
N GLU A 95 -7.23 -0.36 9.04
CA GLU A 95 -8.57 -0.92 9.04
C GLU A 95 -8.66 -2.26 8.30
N ASN A 96 -7.81 -2.48 7.30
CA ASN A 96 -7.99 -3.57 6.34
C ASN A 96 -6.86 -4.59 6.26
N PHE A 97 -5.59 -4.21 6.48
CA PHE A 97 -4.44 -5.04 6.10
C PHE A 97 -3.42 -5.29 7.22
N LEU A 98 -3.83 -5.15 8.48
CA LEU A 98 -3.02 -5.57 9.61
C LEU A 98 -3.13 -7.08 9.87
N ILE A 99 -2.06 -7.66 10.39
CA ILE A 99 -1.99 -9.09 10.72
C ILE A 99 -3.09 -9.53 11.69
N THR A 100 -3.50 -8.67 12.61
CA THR A 100 -4.58 -8.98 13.57
C THR A 100 -5.92 -9.20 12.88
N ARG A 101 -6.23 -8.41 11.84
CA ARG A 101 -7.41 -8.61 11.01
C ARG A 101 -7.30 -9.92 10.23
N HIS A 102 -6.14 -10.16 9.62
CA HIS A 102 -5.88 -11.36 8.83
C HIS A 102 -6.06 -12.65 9.65
N VAL A 103 -5.48 -12.71 10.84
CA VAL A 103 -5.63 -13.87 11.76
C VAL A 103 -7.08 -14.06 12.15
N LYS A 104 -7.81 -12.99 12.49
CA LYS A 104 -9.24 -13.07 12.82
C LYS A 104 -10.06 -13.67 11.67
N ASP A 105 -9.85 -13.21 10.44
CA ASP A 105 -10.59 -13.69 9.28
C ASP A 105 -10.27 -15.17 9.00
N TYR A 106 -9.03 -15.60 9.18
CA TYR A 106 -8.64 -17.02 9.07
C TYR A 106 -9.29 -17.90 10.14
N LEU A 107 -9.32 -17.47 11.40
CA LEU A 107 -9.98 -18.21 12.47
C LEU A 107 -11.48 -18.36 12.21
N ALA A 108 -12.14 -17.30 11.72
CA ALA A 108 -13.54 -17.34 11.33
C ALA A 108 -13.79 -18.32 10.16
N LEU A 109 -12.89 -18.33 9.17
CA LEU A 109 -12.95 -19.28 8.06
C LEU A 109 -12.82 -20.72 8.54
N PHE A 110 -11.83 -21.02 9.39
CA PHE A 110 -11.62 -22.36 9.93
C PHE A 110 -12.83 -22.84 10.73
N HIS A 111 -13.41 -21.97 11.57
CA HIS A 111 -14.64 -22.28 12.29
C HIS A 111 -15.76 -22.69 11.35
N LYS A 112 -16.02 -21.87 10.32
CA LYS A 112 -17.08 -22.12 9.33
C LYS A 112 -16.90 -23.44 8.58
N VAL A 113 -15.67 -23.75 8.16
CA VAL A 113 -15.36 -24.97 7.40
C VAL A 113 -15.52 -26.21 8.28
N LEU A 114 -15.10 -26.14 9.56
CA LEU A 114 -15.26 -27.24 10.50
C LEU A 114 -16.73 -27.51 10.83
N GLU A 115 -17.56 -26.48 10.98
CA GLU A 115 -19.01 -26.63 11.20
C GLU A 115 -19.74 -27.22 9.99
N THR A 116 -19.29 -26.91 8.77
CA THR A 116 -19.92 -27.43 7.53
C THR A 116 -19.49 -28.88 7.23
N SER A 117 -18.44 -29.38 7.89
CA SER A 117 -17.92 -30.74 7.71
C SER A 117 -18.52 -31.76 8.70
N GLN A 118 -19.45 -31.34 9.55
CA GLN A 118 -20.27 -32.18 10.43
C GLN A 118 -21.68 -32.33 9.87
#